data_AF-A0A3M2EKE4-F1
#
_entry.id   AF-A0A3M2EKE4-F1
#
_cell.length_a   1.000
_cell.length_b   1.000
_cell.length_c   1.000
_cell.angle_alpha   90.00
_cell.angle_beta   90.00
_cell.angle_gamma   90.00
#
_symmetry.space_group_name_H-M   'P 1'
#
loop_
_entity.id
_entity.type
_entity.pdbx_description
1 polymer ?
#
loop_
_entity_poly.entity_id
_entity_poly.type
_entity_poly.pdbx_seq_one_letter_code
_entity_poly.pdbx_strand_id
1 'polypeptide(L)'
;MAEIRCETPFGPVALSSATGTPGLVETVAVALPEGLALDRCQRATLHVALGSGEAATLSLACHPAPGMRVRPAVADGLAAWTVEGPGLAGAFAMPDAAWLSARHGLSATGFSAAHAGISLELRAAGPVVATIPFAVAWARLAPGSEEEFGPFFAVQKALAQGAG
;
A
#
# COMPACT_ATOMS: atom_id res chain seq x y z
N MET A 1 4.39 -7.87 17.45
CA MET A 1 4.09 -7.72 16.01
C MET A 1 3.35 -6.42 15.83
N ALA A 2 3.89 -5.50 15.03
CA ALA A 2 3.22 -4.26 14.66
C ALA A 2 2.39 -4.48 13.40
N GLU A 3 1.17 -3.97 13.43
CA GLU A 3 0.24 -4.04 12.31
C GLU A 3 -0.49 -2.71 12.22
N ILE A 4 -0.64 -2.22 10.99
CA ILE A 4 -1.50 -1.11 10.65
C ILE A 4 -2.58 -1.67 9.75
N ARG A 5 -3.83 -1.35 10.05
CA ARG A 5 -4.98 -1.90 9.34
C ARG A 5 -5.95 -0.79 8.93
N CYS A 6 -6.31 -0.78 7.65
CA CYS A 6 -7.32 0.08 7.08
C CYS A 6 -8.56 -0.76 6.75
N GLU A 7 -9.69 -0.39 7.36
CA GLU A 7 -10.99 -1.01 7.05
C GLU A 7 -11.55 -0.40 5.77
N THR A 8 -11.83 -1.23 4.77
CA THR A 8 -12.35 -0.79 3.47
C THR A 8 -13.59 -1.60 3.06
N PRO A 9 -14.44 -1.07 2.16
CA PRO A 9 -15.62 -1.79 1.66
C PRO A 9 -15.28 -3.07 0.87
N PHE A 10 -14.07 -3.18 0.33
CA PHE A 10 -13.62 -4.38 -0.38
C PHE A 10 -12.87 -5.37 0.51
N GLY A 11 -12.78 -5.10 1.83
CA GLY A 11 -12.07 -5.93 2.80
C GLY A 11 -10.89 -5.20 3.47
N PRO A 12 -10.43 -5.68 4.63
CA PRO A 12 -9.36 -5.02 5.36
C PRO A 12 -8.02 -5.15 4.63
N VAL A 13 -7.28 -4.03 4.59
CA VAL A 13 -5.90 -3.96 4.08
C VAL A 13 -4.97 -3.70 5.24
N ALA A 14 -3.91 -4.48 5.38
CA ALA A 14 -2.98 -4.37 6.48
C ALA A 14 -1.52 -4.36 6.02
N LEU A 15 -0.70 -3.52 6.65
CA LEU A 15 0.76 -3.55 6.57
C LEU A 15 1.31 -3.96 7.94
N SER A 16 2.11 -5.02 8.00
CA SER A 16 2.64 -5.55 9.25
C SER A 16 4.13 -5.87 9.19
N SER A 17 4.76 -5.85 10.37
CA SER A 17 6.12 -6.32 10.58
C SER A 17 6.31 -6.79 12.03
N ALA A 18 7.20 -7.78 12.23
CA ALA A 18 7.51 -8.29 13.55
C ALA A 18 8.25 -7.26 14.43
N THR A 19 9.10 -6.43 13.80
CA THR A 19 10.02 -5.49 14.47
C THR A 19 9.62 -4.01 14.26
N GLY A 20 8.48 -3.76 13.63
CA GLY A 20 8.01 -2.41 13.36
C GLY A 20 7.31 -1.72 14.54
N THR A 21 6.99 -0.44 14.35
CA THR A 21 6.07 0.34 15.17
C THR A 21 5.06 1.02 14.23
N PRO A 22 3.75 0.89 14.48
CA PRO A 22 2.73 1.48 13.62
C PRO A 22 2.67 2.99 13.81
N GLY A 23 2.63 3.72 12.70
CA GLY A 23 2.24 5.13 12.67
C GLY A 23 0.73 5.29 12.63
N LEU A 24 0.29 6.54 12.50
CA LEU A 24 -1.13 6.88 12.43
C LEU A 24 -1.71 6.56 11.04
N VAL A 25 -2.96 6.13 11.03
CA VAL A 25 -3.78 6.06 9.82
C VAL A 25 -4.50 7.39 9.66
N GLU A 26 -4.26 8.06 8.54
CA GLU A 26 -4.81 9.37 8.22
C GLU A 26 -5.73 9.27 7.01
N THR A 27 -6.83 10.04 7.02
CA THR A 27 -7.59 10.28 5.79
C THR A 27 -6.95 11.44 5.06
N VAL A 28 -6.62 11.26 3.78
CA VAL A 28 -5.92 12.27 2.99
C VAL A 28 -6.80 12.77 1.84
N ALA A 29 -6.78 14.09 1.64
CA ALA A 29 -7.41 14.72 0.49
C ALA A 29 -6.46 14.66 -0.72
N VAL A 30 -6.93 14.08 -1.80
CA VAL A 30 -6.17 13.90 -3.05
C VAL A 30 -6.90 14.59 -4.18
N ALA A 31 -6.26 15.58 -4.81
CA ALA A 31 -6.81 16.22 -6.00
C ALA A 31 -6.76 15.24 -7.17
N LEU A 32 -7.90 14.93 -7.79
CA LEU A 32 -7.99 14.05 -8.96
C LEU A 32 -8.25 14.85 -10.24
N PRO A 33 -7.96 14.28 -11.42
CA PRO A 33 -8.44 14.81 -12.69
C PRO A 33 -9.96 15.03 -12.69
N GLU A 34 -10.42 15.96 -13.53
CA GLU A 34 -11.85 16.24 -13.69
C GLU A 34 -12.64 14.99 -14.09
N GLY A 35 -13.81 14.79 -13.49
CA GLY A 35 -14.66 13.61 -13.70
C GLY A 35 -14.41 12.44 -12.75
N LEU A 36 -13.27 12.42 -12.04
CA LEU A 36 -12.94 11.36 -11.08
C LEU A 36 -13.23 11.79 -9.64
N ALA A 37 -13.85 10.90 -8.86
CA ALA A 37 -14.13 11.11 -7.45
C ALA A 37 -13.78 9.89 -6.61
N LEU A 38 -13.48 10.13 -5.33
CA LEU A 38 -13.25 9.08 -4.33
C LEU A 38 -14.20 9.25 -3.16
N ASP A 39 -14.63 8.11 -2.63
CA ASP A 39 -15.28 8.07 -1.33
C ASP A 39 -14.25 8.31 -0.22
N ARG A 40 -13.07 7.68 -0.34
CA ARG A 40 -12.00 7.83 0.66
C ARG A 40 -10.62 7.50 0.09
N CYS A 41 -9.62 8.19 0.61
CA CYS A 41 -8.21 7.80 0.51
C CYS A 41 -7.61 7.86 1.91
N GLN A 42 -6.92 6.79 2.31
CA GLN A 42 -6.21 6.69 3.58
C GLN A 42 -4.74 6.39 3.35
N ARG A 43 -3.91 6.93 4.23
CA ARG A 43 -2.46 6.74 4.25
C ARG A 43 -2.04 6.35 5.65
N ALA A 44 -1.02 5.50 5.75
CA ALA A 44 -0.37 5.24 7.01
C ALA A 44 1.10 4.90 6.82
N THR A 45 1.87 4.89 7.91
CA THR A 45 3.31 4.62 7.90
C THR A 45 3.68 3.54 8.89
N LEU A 46 4.52 2.61 8.49
CA LEU A 46 5.16 1.66 9.39
C LEU A 46 6.63 2.07 9.58
N HIS A 47 7.06 2.22 10.82
CA HIS A 47 8.45 2.51 11.14
C HIS A 47 9.16 1.20 11.48
N VAL A 48 10.26 0.89 10.82
CA VAL A 48 11.06 -0.32 11.05
C VAL A 48 12.48 0.09 11.37
N ALA A 49 12.95 -0.29 12.56
CA ALA A 49 14.33 -0.12 12.97
C ALA A 49 15.08 -1.44 12.76
N LEU A 50 16.22 -1.39 12.06
CA LEU A 50 17.10 -2.53 11.86
C LEU A 50 18.51 -2.17 12.31
N GLY A 51 19.13 -3.07 13.06
CA GLY A 51 20.56 -3.07 13.32
C GLY A 51 21.37 -3.54 12.11
N SER A 52 22.70 -3.46 12.24
CA SER A 52 23.62 -3.92 11.20
C SER A 52 23.47 -5.42 10.94
N GLY A 53 23.15 -5.81 9.70
CA GLY A 53 22.99 -7.20 9.30
C GLY A 53 21.66 -7.84 9.74
N GLU A 54 20.77 -7.09 10.39
CA GLU A 54 19.44 -7.57 10.74
C GLU A 54 18.53 -7.62 9.51
N ALA A 55 17.49 -8.46 9.61
CA ALA A 55 16.46 -8.61 8.61
C ALA A 55 15.07 -8.41 9.23
N ALA A 56 14.15 -7.87 8.44
CA ALA A 56 12.75 -7.74 8.81
C ALA A 56 11.85 -8.13 7.64
N THR A 57 10.75 -8.80 7.92
CA THR A 57 9.71 -9.03 6.93
C THR A 57 8.66 -7.93 7.02
N LEU A 58 8.33 -7.36 5.88
CA LEU A 58 7.12 -6.57 5.67
C LEU A 58 6.07 -7.44 5.00
N SER A 59 4.85 -7.39 5.47
CA SER A 59 3.71 -8.04 4.83
C SER A 59 2.61 -7.02 4.59
N LEU A 60 2.30 -6.75 3.33
CA LEU A 60 1.14 -5.97 2.91
C LEU A 60 0.10 -6.94 2.39
N ALA A 61 -1.05 -7.04 3.05
CA ALA A 61 -2.08 -8.00 2.72
C ALA A 61 -3.45 -7.33 2.59
N CYS A 62 -4.27 -7.85 1.69
CA CYS A 62 -5.69 -7.53 1.57
C CYS A 62 -6.49 -8.82 1.75
N HIS A 63 -7.56 -8.77 2.53
CA HIS A 63 -8.51 -9.88 2.67
C HIS A 63 -9.80 -9.53 1.92
N PRO A 64 -9.86 -9.76 0.60
CA PRO A 64 -10.97 -9.31 -0.20
C PRO A 64 -12.30 -9.92 0.27
N ALA A 65 -13.33 -9.08 0.34
CA ALA A 65 -14.69 -9.54 0.60
C ALA A 65 -15.17 -10.49 -0.52
N PRO A 66 -16.13 -11.40 -0.26
CA PRO A 66 -16.67 -12.28 -1.30
C PRO A 66 -17.16 -11.51 -2.52
N GLY A 67 -16.77 -11.96 -3.72
CA GLY A 67 -17.14 -11.32 -4.98
C GLY A 67 -16.21 -10.17 -5.41
N MET A 68 -15.21 -9.82 -4.60
CA MET A 68 -14.14 -8.89 -5.00
C MET A 68 -13.03 -9.64 -5.75
N ARG A 69 -12.48 -9.00 -6.78
CA ARG A 69 -11.32 -9.47 -7.53
C ARG A 69 -10.14 -8.55 -7.26
N VAL A 70 -8.99 -9.12 -7.00
CA VAL A 70 -7.75 -8.38 -6.75
C VAL A 70 -6.74 -8.73 -7.82
N ARG A 71 -6.10 -7.71 -8.41
CA ARG A 71 -5.11 -7.86 -9.47
C ARG A 71 -3.87 -7.03 -9.15
N PRO A 72 -2.65 -7.53 -9.42
CA PRO A 72 -1.46 -6.70 -9.37
C PRO A 72 -1.59 -5.52 -10.34
N ALA A 73 -1.20 -4.34 -9.89
CA ALA A 73 -1.15 -3.12 -10.69
C ALA A 73 0.31 -2.78 -11.01
N VAL A 74 0.58 -2.44 -12.27
CA VAL A 74 1.92 -2.04 -12.69
C VAL A 74 2.08 -0.54 -12.51
N ALA A 75 3.02 -0.14 -11.66
CA ALA A 75 3.52 1.24 -11.59
C ALA A 75 4.96 1.27 -11.12
N ASP A 76 5.73 2.16 -11.72
CA ASP A 76 7.14 2.36 -11.39
C ASP A 76 7.27 2.80 -9.92
N GLY A 77 8.13 2.11 -9.17
CA GLY A 77 8.43 2.45 -7.78
C GLY A 77 7.42 1.94 -6.76
N LEU A 78 6.40 1.17 -7.15
CA LEU A 78 5.32 0.71 -6.28
C LEU A 78 5.05 -0.80 -6.38
N ALA A 79 4.83 -1.43 -5.23
CA ALA A 79 4.14 -2.72 -5.14
C ALA A 79 2.66 -2.43 -4.91
N ALA A 80 1.81 -2.70 -5.90
CA ALA A 80 0.43 -2.21 -5.92
C ALA A 80 -0.58 -3.26 -6.42
N TRP A 81 -1.83 -3.07 -6.02
CA TRP A 81 -2.97 -3.87 -6.44
C TRP A 81 -4.20 -2.99 -6.69
N THR A 82 -4.97 -3.37 -7.70
CA THR A 82 -6.36 -2.92 -7.89
C THR A 82 -7.32 -3.97 -7.35
N VAL A 83 -8.46 -3.49 -6.86
CA VAL A 83 -9.57 -4.29 -6.36
C VAL A 83 -10.84 -3.86 -7.07
N GLU A 84 -11.54 -4.81 -7.66
CA GLU A 84 -12.77 -4.57 -8.43
C GLU A 84 -13.89 -5.45 -7.90
N GLY A 85 -15.07 -4.87 -7.78
CA GLY A 85 -16.30 -5.61 -7.47
C GLY A 85 -17.54 -4.86 -7.95
N PRO A 86 -18.73 -5.46 -7.77
CA PRO A 86 -19.98 -4.84 -8.18
C PRO A 86 -20.15 -3.44 -7.56
N GLY A 87 -20.09 -2.40 -8.39
CA GLY A 87 -20.26 -1.01 -7.94
C GLY A 87 -19.12 -0.47 -7.07
N LEU A 88 -17.92 -1.07 -7.10
CA LEU A 88 -16.79 -0.65 -6.27
C LEU A 88 -15.46 -0.84 -7.01
N ALA A 89 -14.64 0.21 -7.01
CA ALA A 89 -13.23 0.15 -7.38
C ALA A 89 -12.36 0.59 -6.19
N GLY A 90 -11.27 -0.12 -5.99
CA GLY A 90 -10.32 0.12 -4.92
C GLY A 90 -8.89 -0.10 -5.37
N ALA A 91 -7.94 0.49 -4.64
CA ALA A 91 -6.52 0.23 -4.85
C ALA A 91 -5.77 0.34 -3.53
N PHE A 92 -4.67 -0.39 -3.41
CA PHE A 92 -3.73 -0.23 -2.30
C PHE A 92 -2.30 -0.48 -2.78
N ALA A 93 -1.35 0.21 -2.18
CA ALA A 93 0.06 0.07 -2.55
C ALA A 93 1.00 0.51 -1.43
N MET A 94 2.25 0.09 -1.56
CA MET A 94 3.41 0.59 -0.83
C MET A 94 4.60 0.76 -1.79
N PRO A 95 5.66 1.50 -1.41
CA PRO A 95 6.87 1.59 -2.22
C PRO A 95 7.51 0.22 -2.47
N ASP A 96 8.10 0.07 -3.66
CA ASP A 96 8.78 -1.16 -4.05
C ASP A 96 10.20 -1.28 -3.47
N ALA A 97 10.87 -2.39 -3.81
CA ALA A 97 12.24 -2.67 -3.43
C ALA A 97 13.23 -1.58 -3.90
N ALA A 98 13.04 -1.04 -5.10
CA ALA A 98 13.93 -0.04 -5.67
C ALA A 98 13.85 1.29 -4.88
N TRP A 99 12.63 1.71 -4.52
CA TRP A 99 12.43 2.88 -3.67
C TRP A 99 13.03 2.68 -2.28
N LEU A 100 12.81 1.53 -1.65
CA LEU A 100 13.34 1.22 -0.31
C LEU A 100 14.87 1.24 -0.29
N SER A 101 15.48 0.72 -1.35
CA SER A 101 16.93 0.77 -1.53
C SER A 101 17.44 2.19 -1.73
N ALA A 102 16.83 2.95 -2.62
CA ALA A 102 17.26 4.31 -2.92
C ALA A 102 17.08 5.27 -1.72
N ARG A 103 15.99 5.13 -0.95
CA ARG A 103 15.66 6.05 0.14
C ARG A 103 16.33 5.70 1.46
N HIS A 104 16.39 4.41 1.79
CA HIS A 104 16.81 3.94 3.12
C HIS A 104 18.05 3.03 3.08
N GLY A 105 18.62 2.74 1.90
CA GLY A 105 19.77 1.84 1.78
C GLY A 105 19.44 0.39 2.13
N LEU A 106 18.16 0.01 2.08
CA LEU A 106 17.70 -1.34 2.35
C LEU A 106 17.83 -2.21 1.11
N SER A 107 18.29 -3.46 1.26
CA SER A 107 18.08 -4.47 0.23
C SER A 107 16.77 -5.19 0.52
N ALA A 108 15.96 -5.38 -0.51
CA ALA A 108 14.72 -6.14 -0.42
C ALA A 108 14.82 -7.39 -1.31
N THR A 109 14.58 -8.55 -0.71
CA THR A 109 14.57 -9.85 -1.39
C THR A 109 13.25 -10.56 -1.15
N GLY A 110 12.81 -11.39 -2.11
CA GLY A 110 11.64 -12.26 -1.91
C GLY A 110 10.29 -11.62 -2.19
N PHE A 111 10.15 -10.93 -3.32
CA PHE A 111 8.85 -10.45 -3.82
C PHE A 111 7.97 -11.65 -4.21
N SER A 112 6.94 -11.94 -3.42
CA SER A 112 5.85 -12.84 -3.80
C SER A 112 4.57 -12.04 -3.88
N ALA A 113 4.21 -11.58 -5.08
CA ALA A 113 2.87 -11.04 -5.32
C ALA A 113 1.89 -12.21 -5.37
N ALA A 114 1.18 -12.43 -4.26
CA ALA A 114 -0.03 -13.25 -4.28
C ALA A 114 -1.23 -12.38 -4.64
N HIS A 115 -2.34 -13.02 -5.02
CA HIS A 115 -3.62 -12.36 -5.28
C HIS A 115 -4.16 -11.56 -4.07
N ALA A 116 -3.55 -11.68 -2.89
CA ALA A 116 -3.97 -11.03 -1.65
C ALA A 116 -2.86 -10.18 -1.01
N GLY A 117 -1.79 -9.84 -1.75
CA GLY A 117 -0.74 -8.95 -1.25
C GLY A 117 0.69 -9.43 -1.51
N ILE A 118 1.63 -8.88 -0.74
CA ILE A 118 3.06 -9.14 -0.84
C ILE A 118 3.70 -9.35 0.53
N SER A 119 4.75 -10.17 0.55
CA SER A 119 5.77 -10.09 1.60
C SER A 119 7.12 -9.66 1.00
N LEU A 120 7.85 -8.81 1.70
CA LEU A 120 9.20 -8.37 1.37
C LEU A 120 10.11 -8.63 2.55
N GLU A 121 11.25 -9.28 2.30
CA GLU A 121 12.32 -9.38 3.29
C GLU A 121 13.28 -8.21 3.10
N LEU A 122 13.39 -7.35 4.10
CA LEU A 122 14.31 -6.23 4.16
C LEU A 122 15.58 -6.62 4.89
N ARG A 123 16.72 -6.15 4.41
CA ARG A 123 18.03 -6.26 5.08
C ARG A 123 18.76 -4.94 5.04
N ALA A 124 19.42 -4.62 6.14
CA ALA A 124 20.19 -3.39 6.29
C ALA A 124 21.70 -3.69 6.38
N ALA A 125 22.51 -2.97 5.60
CA ALA A 125 23.97 -3.08 5.68
C ALA A 125 24.55 -2.41 6.94
N GLY A 126 23.81 -1.50 7.56
CA GLY A 126 24.13 -0.84 8.81
C GLY A 126 22.85 -0.40 9.53
N PRO A 127 22.95 0.23 10.71
CA PRO A 127 21.77 0.66 11.46
C PRO A 127 20.90 1.65 10.66
N VAL A 128 19.60 1.38 10.58
CA VAL A 128 18.65 2.23 9.84
C VAL A 128 17.29 2.26 10.52
N VAL A 129 16.63 3.41 10.43
CA VAL A 129 15.20 3.55 10.74
C VAL A 129 14.49 3.91 9.45
N ALA A 130 13.75 2.95 8.89
CA ALA A 130 12.99 3.13 7.67
C ALA A 130 11.55 3.51 8.01
N THR A 131 11.05 4.54 7.35
CA THR A 131 9.62 4.89 7.35
C THR A 131 9.01 4.42 6.04
N ILE A 132 8.08 3.47 6.13
CA ILE A 132 7.47 2.79 4.99
C ILE A 132 6.02 3.26 4.90
N PRO A 133 5.69 4.15 3.96
CA PRO A 133 4.31 4.53 3.73
C PRO A 133 3.54 3.42 3.01
N PHE A 134 2.25 3.29 3.29
CA PHE A 134 1.32 2.62 2.40
C PHE A 134 0.02 3.44 2.31
N ALA A 135 -0.73 3.24 1.24
CA ALA A 135 -1.99 3.93 1.04
C ALA A 135 -3.04 2.99 0.45
N VAL A 136 -4.29 3.34 0.71
CA VAL A 136 -5.47 2.65 0.19
C VAL A 136 -6.52 3.69 -0.21
N ALA A 137 -7.22 3.46 -1.32
CA ALA A 137 -8.29 4.34 -1.77
C ALA A 137 -9.42 3.54 -2.41
N TRP A 138 -10.63 4.10 -2.41
CA TRP A 138 -11.78 3.51 -3.08
C TRP A 138 -12.84 4.52 -3.50
N ALA A 139 -13.62 4.11 -4.50
CA ALA A 139 -14.81 4.78 -4.97
C ALA A 139 -15.92 3.76 -5.23
N ARG A 140 -17.14 4.09 -4.84
CA ARG A 140 -18.34 3.45 -5.35
C ARG A 140 -18.58 3.89 -6.78
N LEU A 141 -18.75 2.91 -7.65
CA LEU A 141 -19.02 3.10 -9.08
C LEU A 141 -20.51 3.18 -9.32
N ALA A 142 -20.92 4.04 -10.25
CA ALA A 142 -22.28 4.02 -10.76
C ALA A 142 -22.50 2.71 -11.56
N PRO A 143 -23.74 2.19 -11.61
CA PRO A 143 -24.05 1.06 -12.47
C PRO A 143 -23.68 1.39 -13.94
N GLY A 144 -22.79 0.61 -14.54
CA GLY A 144 -22.37 0.77 -15.94
C GLY A 144 -21.19 1.71 -16.20
N SER A 145 -20.51 2.24 -15.16
CA SER A 145 -19.24 2.99 -15.33
C SER A 145 -18.03 2.06 -15.24
N GLU A 146 -17.13 2.11 -16.23
CA GLU A 146 -15.87 1.34 -16.30
C GLU A 146 -14.63 2.11 -15.80
N GLU A 147 -14.77 3.02 -14.84
CA GLU A 147 -13.61 3.80 -14.37
C GLU A 147 -12.84 3.11 -13.23
N GLU A 148 -11.86 2.29 -13.61
CA GLU A 148 -11.02 1.52 -12.67
C GLU A 148 -9.81 2.33 -12.12
N PHE A 149 -9.44 3.45 -12.76
CA PHE A 149 -8.16 4.12 -12.49
C PHE A 149 -8.17 5.20 -11.39
N GLY A 150 -9.32 5.79 -11.08
CA GLY A 150 -9.43 6.88 -10.09
C GLY A 150 -8.81 6.56 -8.71
N PRO A 151 -9.18 5.42 -8.09
CA PRO A 151 -8.58 4.97 -6.84
C PRO A 151 -7.07 4.78 -6.90
N PHE A 152 -6.55 4.27 -8.01
CA PHE A 152 -5.12 4.02 -8.14
C PHE A 152 -4.31 5.31 -8.21
N PHE A 153 -4.75 6.31 -8.98
CA PHE A 153 -4.11 7.63 -9.02
C PHE A 153 -4.03 8.27 -7.63
N ALA A 154 -5.07 8.12 -6.82
CA ALA A 154 -5.07 8.63 -5.46
C ALA A 154 -4.07 7.92 -4.55
N VAL A 155 -3.95 6.61 -4.64
CA VAL A 155 -2.94 5.85 -3.90
C VAL A 155 -1.54 6.35 -4.25
N GLN A 156 -1.24 6.53 -5.54
CA GLN A 156 0.05 7.08 -5.97
C GLN A 156 0.30 8.47 -5.39
N LYS A 157 -0.69 9.38 -5.45
CA LYS A 157 -0.57 10.73 -4.89
C LYS A 157 -0.40 10.73 -3.37
N ALA A 158 -1.16 9.91 -2.65
CA ALA A 158 -1.06 9.77 -1.21
C ALA A 158 0.32 9.28 -0.77
N LEU A 159 0.89 8.32 -1.51
CA LEU A 159 2.25 7.83 -1.27
C LEU A 159 3.29 8.90 -1.56
N ALA A 160 3.17 9.64 -2.67
CA ALA A 160 4.07 10.75 -3.00
C ALA A 160 4.06 11.85 -1.92
N GLN A 161 2.90 12.16 -1.36
CA GLN A 161 2.76 13.12 -0.25
C GLN A 161 3.36 12.61 1.07
N GLY A 162 3.51 11.29 1.23
CA GLY A 162 4.11 10.66 2.42
C GLY A 162 5.60 10.36 2.29
N ALA A 163 6.19 10.59 1.11
CA ALA A 163 7.61 10.31 0.84
C ALA A 163 8.57 11.43 1.27
N GLY A 164 8.03 12.57 1.73
CA GLY A 164 8.74 13.76 2.19
C GLY A 164 9.62 13.53 3.42
#